data_AF-A0A7W0M854-F1
#
_entry.id   AF-A0A7W0M854-F1
#
_cell.length_a   1.000
_cell.length_b   1.000
_cell.length_c   1.000
_cell.angle_alpha   90.00
_cell.angle_beta   90.00
_cell.angle_gamma   90.00
#
_symmetry.space_group_name_H-M   'P 1'
#
loop_
_entity.id
_entity.type
_entity.pdbx_description
1 polymer ?
#
loop_
_entity_poly.entity_id
_entity_poly.type
_entity_poly.pdbx_seq_one_letter_code
_entity_poly.pdbx_strand_id
1 'polypeptide(L)'
;MNLRAVAACGIGLAVLSITVMPQQAQARPQYRGAFGKKYENLKELIDEKKCFVCHPKGDDKKVNNDYGDALKKALGEKNVKPPEKLDEALSKIEKEPSKVPKEPGGKDMKTFGELIKEGKLPGTNEEEKK
;
A
#
# COMPACT_ATOMS: atom_id res chain seq x y z
N MET A 1 -22.26 48.00 57.65
CA MET A 1 -23.35 47.11 57.20
C MET A 1 -22.74 46.10 56.24
N ASN A 2 -22.64 44.85 56.67
CA ASN A 2 -21.99 43.76 55.95
C ASN A 2 -23.00 43.10 55.00
N LEU A 3 -22.64 42.87 53.73
CA LEU A 3 -23.12 41.68 53.01
C LEU A 3 -22.23 41.31 51.80
N ARG A 4 -21.23 40.47 52.11
CA ARG A 4 -20.76 39.29 51.36
C ARG A 4 -20.38 39.45 49.87
N ALA A 5 -19.06 39.48 49.67
CA ALA A 5 -18.40 39.08 48.44
C ALA A 5 -18.68 37.61 48.07
N VAL A 6 -19.07 37.35 46.83
CA VAL A 6 -18.57 36.24 45.98
C VAL A 6 -18.78 36.66 44.52
N ALA A 7 -17.79 37.33 43.93
CA ALA A 7 -17.65 37.39 42.47
C ALA A 7 -16.62 36.32 42.11
N ALA A 8 -17.08 35.09 41.86
CA ALA A 8 -16.23 34.01 41.43
C ALA A 8 -15.86 34.25 39.96
N CYS A 9 -14.65 34.74 39.74
CA CYS A 9 -13.96 34.68 38.45
C CYS A 9 -13.91 33.22 37.97
N GLY A 10 -14.74 32.90 36.99
CA GLY A 10 -14.77 31.60 36.34
C GLY A 10 -14.89 31.76 34.83
N ILE A 11 -13.91 32.42 34.21
CA ILE A 11 -13.74 32.35 32.75
C ILE A 11 -13.17 30.95 32.48
N GLY A 12 -14.08 29.98 32.37
CA GLY A 12 -13.75 28.62 32.01
C GLY A 12 -13.06 28.60 30.65
N LEU A 13 -11.86 28.03 30.60
CA LEU A 13 -11.15 27.75 29.36
C LEU A 13 -12.08 26.99 28.41
N ALA A 14 -12.43 27.59 27.29
CA ALA A 14 -12.98 26.89 26.14
C ALA A 14 -11.88 25.96 25.60
N VAL A 15 -11.87 24.71 26.06
CA VAL A 15 -10.98 23.66 25.54
C VAL A 15 -11.42 23.37 24.10
N LEU A 16 -10.74 23.98 23.12
CA LEU A 16 -10.83 23.60 21.71
C LEU A 16 -10.39 22.14 21.59
N SER A 17 -11.37 21.24 21.59
CA SER A 17 -11.15 19.83 21.32
C SER A 17 -10.87 19.67 19.83
N ILE A 18 -9.59 19.66 19.46
CA ILE A 18 -9.13 19.30 18.11
C ILE A 18 -9.42 17.81 17.95
N THR A 19 -10.55 17.49 17.34
CA THR A 19 -10.89 16.11 16.98
C THR A 19 -9.98 15.70 15.84
N VAL A 20 -9.01 14.82 16.13
CA VAL A 20 -8.18 14.18 15.11
C VAL A 20 -9.09 13.22 14.34
N MET A 21 -9.61 13.65 13.19
CA MET A 21 -10.36 12.77 12.30
C MET A 21 -9.41 11.71 11.73
N PRO A 22 -9.72 10.40 11.87
CA PRO A 22 -8.90 9.36 11.28
C PRO A 22 -8.94 9.50 9.76
N GLN A 23 -7.78 9.68 9.14
CA GLN A 23 -7.65 9.75 7.69
C GLN A 23 -8.06 8.41 7.08
N GLN A 24 -9.29 8.33 6.53
CA GLN A 24 -9.78 7.11 5.90
C GLN A 24 -8.88 6.75 4.71
N ALA A 25 -8.31 5.54 4.75
CA ALA A 25 -7.58 4.98 3.63
C ALA A 25 -8.56 4.71 2.48
N GLN A 26 -8.67 5.65 1.55
CA GLN A 26 -9.50 5.49 0.35
C GLN A 26 -8.92 4.37 -0.51
N ALA A 27 -9.75 3.38 -0.85
CA ALA A 27 -9.39 2.34 -1.81
C ALA A 27 -8.96 2.97 -3.14
N ARG A 28 -7.89 2.45 -3.75
CA ARG A 28 -7.30 2.96 -4.98
C ARG A 28 -7.38 1.92 -6.12
N PRO A 29 -8.60 1.63 -6.63
CA PRO A 29 -8.81 0.58 -7.61
C PRO A 29 -8.06 0.81 -8.94
N GLN A 30 -7.66 2.05 -9.23
CA GLN A 30 -6.90 2.39 -10.44
C GLN A 30 -5.56 1.66 -10.54
N TYR A 31 -4.91 1.35 -9.42
CA TYR A 31 -3.61 0.65 -9.43
C TYR A 31 -3.78 -0.80 -9.90
N ARG A 32 -4.79 -1.50 -9.37
CA ARG A 32 -5.13 -2.85 -9.83
C ARG A 32 -5.54 -2.84 -11.30
N GLY A 33 -6.32 -1.83 -11.71
CA GLY A 33 -6.74 -1.67 -13.10
C GLY A 33 -5.56 -1.52 -14.05
N ALA A 34 -4.58 -0.66 -13.72
CA ALA A 34 -3.38 -0.48 -14.54
C ALA A 34 -2.51 -1.75 -14.56
N PHE A 35 -2.29 -2.38 -13.41
CA PHE A 35 -1.54 -3.65 -13.32
C PHE A 35 -2.18 -4.73 -14.20
N GLY A 36 -3.51 -4.90 -14.14
CA GLY A 36 -4.21 -5.89 -14.96
C GLY A 36 -4.28 -5.57 -16.45
N LYS A 37 -4.23 -4.29 -16.83
CA LYS A 37 -4.09 -3.89 -18.24
C LYS A 37 -2.69 -4.17 -18.78
N LYS A 38 -1.65 -4.01 -17.95
CA LYS A 38 -0.26 -4.22 -18.34
C LYS A 38 0.10 -5.71 -18.41
N TYR A 39 -0.42 -6.51 -17.47
CA TYR A 39 -0.08 -7.92 -17.31
C TYR A 39 -1.32 -8.80 -17.52
N GLU A 40 -1.83 -8.83 -18.75
CA GLU A 40 -3.03 -9.59 -19.11
C GLU A 40 -2.87 -11.10 -18.84
N ASN A 41 -1.64 -11.61 -18.91
CA ASN A 41 -1.31 -13.01 -18.59
C ASN A 41 -1.55 -13.38 -17.12
N LEU A 42 -1.70 -12.39 -16.22
CA LEU A 42 -2.00 -12.59 -14.81
C LEU A 42 -3.47 -12.28 -14.47
N LYS A 43 -4.32 -12.00 -15.47
CA LYS A 43 -5.67 -11.47 -15.25
C LYS A 43 -6.49 -12.29 -14.25
N GLU A 44 -6.50 -13.62 -14.39
CA GLU A 44 -7.25 -14.51 -13.49
C GLU A 44 -6.72 -14.43 -12.05
N LEU A 45 -5.39 -14.46 -11.88
CA LEU A 45 -4.74 -14.32 -10.56
C LEU A 45 -5.00 -12.95 -9.93
N ILE A 46 -5.04 -11.88 -10.72
CA ILE A 46 -5.34 -10.52 -10.25
C ILE A 46 -6.80 -10.42 -9.81
N ASP A 47 -7.72 -11.06 -10.53
CA ASP A 47 -9.15 -11.05 -10.20
C ASP A 47 -9.44 -11.91 -8.94
N GLU A 48 -8.68 -12.99 -8.73
CA GLU A 48 -8.72 -13.79 -7.50
C GLU A 48 -8.10 -13.03 -6.30
N LYS A 49 -6.88 -12.51 -6.46
CA LYS A 49 -6.10 -11.93 -5.36
C LYS A 49 -6.43 -10.47 -5.07
N LYS A 50 -6.99 -9.72 -6.02
CA LYS A 50 -7.46 -8.33 -5.86
C LYS A 50 -6.43 -7.39 -5.23
N CYS A 51 -6.61 -7.03 -3.96
CA CYS A 51 -5.71 -6.15 -3.21
C CYS A 51 -4.42 -6.88 -2.79
N PHE A 52 -4.46 -8.22 -2.75
CA PHE A 52 -3.36 -9.07 -2.29
C PHE A 52 -2.21 -9.21 -3.31
N VAL A 53 -2.28 -8.47 -4.42
CA VAL A 53 -1.16 -8.31 -5.34
C VAL A 53 -0.08 -7.40 -4.73
N CYS A 54 -0.51 -6.36 -4.01
CA CYS A 54 0.38 -5.34 -3.44
C CYS A 54 0.32 -5.24 -1.91
N HIS A 55 -0.73 -5.80 -1.29
CA HIS A 55 -0.90 -5.86 0.15
C HIS A 55 -0.76 -7.31 0.61
N PRO A 56 -0.16 -7.59 1.77
CA PRO A 56 -0.19 -8.94 2.31
C PRO A 56 -1.63 -9.37 2.57
N LYS A 57 -1.88 -10.69 2.60
CA LYS A 57 -3.16 -11.23 3.02
C LYS A 57 -3.45 -10.90 4.48
N GLY A 58 -4.71 -10.57 4.77
CA GLY A 58 -5.18 -10.08 6.07
C GLY A 58 -5.95 -8.77 5.95
N ASP A 59 -6.29 -8.18 7.10
CA ASP A 59 -7.13 -6.98 7.17
C ASP A 59 -6.34 -5.67 7.04
N ASP A 60 -5.01 -5.68 7.23
CA ASP A 60 -4.22 -4.45 7.23
C ASP A 60 -3.76 -4.03 5.83
N LYS A 61 -4.67 -3.32 5.15
CA LYS A 61 -4.44 -2.68 3.85
C LYS A 61 -3.47 -1.48 3.91
N LYS A 62 -2.96 -1.11 5.09
CA LYS A 62 -1.94 -0.06 5.24
C LYS A 62 -0.54 -0.59 5.01
N VAL A 63 -0.35 -1.91 5.16
CA VAL A 63 0.92 -2.58 4.91
C VAL A 63 0.99 -2.96 3.43
N ASN A 64 2.16 -2.74 2.83
CA ASN A 64 2.46 -3.23 1.48
C ASN A 64 3.33 -4.47 1.59
N ASN A 65 3.22 -5.37 0.61
CA ASN A 65 4.27 -6.36 0.39
C ASN A 65 5.48 -5.70 -0.29
N ASP A 66 6.53 -6.50 -0.54
CA ASP A 66 7.76 -6.05 -1.19
C ASP A 66 7.51 -5.41 -2.56
N TYR A 67 6.56 -5.95 -3.33
CA TYR A 67 6.17 -5.37 -4.62
C TYR A 67 5.44 -4.03 -4.46
N GLY A 68 4.46 -3.95 -3.54
CA GLY A 68 3.72 -2.73 -3.26
C GLY A 68 4.61 -1.61 -2.75
N ASP A 69 5.64 -1.94 -1.96
CA ASP A 69 6.64 -0.97 -1.50
C ASP A 69 7.58 -0.53 -2.62
N ALA A 70 8.02 -1.44 -3.48
CA ALA A 70 8.79 -1.08 -4.67
C ALA A 70 8.01 -0.12 -5.56
N LEU A 71 6.72 -0.41 -5.82
CA LEU A 71 5.85 0.45 -6.61
C LEU A 71 5.67 1.83 -5.95
N LYS A 72 5.40 1.86 -4.64
CA LYS A 72 5.27 3.11 -3.88
C LYS A 72 6.54 3.96 -3.94
N LYS A 73 7.72 3.34 -3.83
CA LYS A 73 9.02 4.02 -3.97
C LYS A 73 9.23 4.55 -5.39
N ALA A 74 8.90 3.75 -6.41
CA ALA A 74 9.03 4.13 -7.81
C ALA A 74 8.12 5.30 -8.19
N LEU A 75 6.90 5.34 -7.64
CA LEU A 75 5.95 6.43 -7.85
C LEU A 75 6.37 7.72 -7.14
N GLY A 76 7.05 7.64 -5.99
CA GLY A 76 7.56 8.78 -5.22
C GLY A 76 6.50 9.68 -4.57
N GLU A 77 5.24 9.59 -5.01
CA GLU A 77 4.11 10.36 -4.51
C GLU A 77 2.90 9.45 -4.25
N LYS A 78 2.00 9.89 -3.37
CA LYS A 78 0.76 9.16 -3.07
C LYS A 78 -0.31 9.53 -4.10
N ASN A 79 -1.18 8.56 -4.42
CA ASN A 79 -2.38 8.80 -5.24
C ASN A 79 -2.08 9.31 -6.66
N VAL A 80 -0.97 8.85 -7.24
CA VAL A 80 -0.66 9.01 -8.67
C VAL A 80 -1.84 8.56 -9.52
N LYS A 81 -2.23 9.41 -10.47
CA LYS A 81 -3.26 9.10 -11.46
C LYS A 81 -2.62 8.37 -12.65
N PRO A 82 -3.26 7.31 -13.18
CA PRO A 82 -2.84 6.68 -14.43
C PRO A 82 -3.00 7.67 -15.61
N PRO A 83 -2.38 7.39 -16.79
CA PRO A 83 -1.70 6.14 -17.14
C PRO A 83 -0.16 6.18 -17.07
N GLU A 84 0.49 7.25 -17.53
CA GLU A 84 1.91 7.22 -17.90
C GLU A 84 2.85 6.98 -16.71
N LYS A 85 2.71 7.74 -15.62
CA LYS A 85 3.55 7.58 -14.42
C LYS A 85 3.44 6.20 -13.79
N LEU A 86 2.25 5.60 -13.88
CA LEU A 86 2.02 4.29 -13.30
C LEU A 86 2.59 3.18 -14.19
N ASP A 87 2.42 3.28 -15.50
CA ASP A 87 2.99 2.32 -16.46
C ASP A 87 4.52 2.35 -16.45
N GLU A 88 5.11 3.54 -16.34
CA GLU A 88 6.55 3.72 -16.19
C GLU A 88 7.05 3.12 -14.87
N ALA A 89 6.37 3.41 -13.75
CA ALA A 89 6.73 2.83 -12.46
C ALA A 89 6.63 1.30 -12.47
N LEU A 90 5.59 0.73 -13.08
CA LEU A 90 5.43 -0.70 -13.25
C LEU A 90 6.56 -1.30 -14.09
N SER A 91 6.93 -0.69 -15.22
CA SER A 91 8.08 -1.12 -16.03
C SER A 91 9.40 -1.02 -15.27
N LYS A 92 9.57 0.03 -14.47
CA LYS A 92 10.81 0.27 -13.72
C LYS A 92 11.05 -0.82 -12.68
N ILE A 93 10.01 -1.17 -11.93
CA ILE A 93 10.13 -2.18 -10.87
C ILE A 93 10.25 -3.60 -11.40
N GLU A 94 9.92 -3.89 -12.67
CA GLU A 94 10.16 -5.23 -13.24
C GLU A 94 11.63 -5.70 -13.10
N LYS A 95 12.58 -4.76 -13.02
CA LYS A 95 14.02 -5.04 -12.88
C LYS A 95 14.48 -5.16 -11.42
N GLU A 96 13.64 -4.76 -10.46
CA GLU A 96 13.98 -4.81 -9.04
C GLU A 96 13.91 -6.26 -8.53
N PRO A 97 14.80 -6.63 -7.59
CA PRO A 97 14.76 -7.95 -6.97
C PRO A 97 13.49 -8.10 -6.13
N SER A 98 12.84 -9.25 -6.28
CA SER A 98 11.83 -9.72 -5.33
C SER A 98 12.49 -10.36 -4.11
N LYS A 99 11.67 -10.86 -3.18
CA LYS A 99 12.13 -11.72 -2.08
C LYS A 99 12.12 -13.23 -2.41
N VAL A 100 11.87 -13.61 -3.66
CA VAL A 100 11.82 -15.03 -4.09
C VAL A 100 13.18 -15.44 -4.66
N PRO A 101 13.86 -16.46 -4.11
CA PRO A 101 15.14 -16.91 -4.64
C PRO A 101 14.97 -17.62 -6.00
N LYS A 102 16.00 -17.55 -6.85
CA LYS A 102 16.03 -18.23 -8.16
C LYS A 102 15.97 -19.74 -8.02
N GLU A 103 16.61 -20.26 -6.98
CA GLU A 103 16.68 -21.68 -6.64
C GLU A 103 16.47 -21.86 -5.13
N PRO A 104 16.00 -23.04 -4.66
CA PRO A 104 15.82 -23.31 -3.23
C PRO A 104 17.13 -23.09 -2.44
N GLY A 105 17.12 -22.15 -1.49
CA GLY A 105 18.29 -21.80 -0.68
C GLY A 105 19.35 -20.92 -1.37
N GLY A 106 19.08 -20.47 -2.60
CA GLY A 106 19.96 -19.56 -3.34
C GLY A 106 20.01 -18.15 -2.74
N LYS A 107 21.11 -17.43 -3.00
CA LYS A 107 21.29 -16.02 -2.60
C LYS A 107 20.79 -15.03 -3.66
N ASP A 108 20.70 -15.48 -4.90
CA ASP A 108 20.22 -14.69 -6.02
C ASP A 108 18.70 -14.69 -6.04
N MET A 109 18.12 -13.49 -6.04
CA MET A 109 16.67 -13.31 -6.07
C MET A 109 16.17 -13.15 -7.51
N LYS A 110 14.99 -13.70 -7.79
CA LYS A 110 14.24 -13.38 -9.00
C LYS A 110 13.84 -11.92 -8.96
N THR A 111 13.83 -11.28 -10.11
CA THR A 111 13.22 -9.96 -10.30
C THR A 111 11.70 -10.08 -10.31
N PHE A 112 11.01 -8.97 -10.07
CA PHE A 112 9.54 -8.93 -10.21
C PHE A 112 9.10 -9.28 -11.64
N GLY A 113 9.83 -8.84 -12.65
CA GLY A 113 9.56 -9.17 -14.05
C GLY A 113 9.74 -10.65 -14.38
N GLU A 114 10.72 -11.33 -13.77
CA GLU A 114 10.88 -12.79 -13.90
C GLU A 114 9.64 -13.52 -13.36
N LEU A 115 9.14 -13.14 -12.17
CA LEU A 115 7.92 -13.74 -11.60
C LEU A 115 6.68 -13.50 -12.46
N ILE A 116 6.50 -12.28 -12.98
CA ILE A 116 5.36 -11.94 -13.85
C ILE A 116 5.39 -12.77 -15.15
N LYS A 117 6.57 -12.94 -15.75
CA LYS A 117 6.75 -13.76 -16.96
C LYS A 117 6.49 -15.25 -16.68
N GLU A 118 6.80 -15.73 -15.48
CA GLU A 118 6.45 -17.08 -15.01
C GLU A 118 4.95 -17.27 -14.72
N GLY A 119 4.11 -16.24 -14.90
CA GLY A 119 2.69 -16.32 -14.57
C GLY A 119 2.41 -16.27 -13.07
N LYS A 120 3.35 -15.74 -12.26
CA LYS A 120 3.22 -15.62 -10.80
C LYS A 120 3.01 -14.17 -10.39
N LEU A 121 2.43 -13.99 -9.21
CA LEU A 121 2.38 -12.65 -8.61
C LEU A 121 3.79 -12.20 -8.20
N PRO A 122 4.15 -10.93 -8.43
CA PRO A 122 5.49 -10.42 -8.14
C PRO A 122 5.74 -10.20 -6.65
N GLY A 123 4.70 -9.98 -5.84
CA GLY A 123 4.84 -9.74 -4.41
C GLY A 123 4.78 -11.01 -3.58
N THR A 124 5.54 -11.03 -2.50
CA THR A 124 5.41 -12.04 -1.45
C THR A 124 4.12 -11.81 -0.66
N ASN A 125 3.36 -12.88 -0.46
CA ASN A 125 2.37 -12.91 0.61
C ASN A 125 3.03 -13.64 1.77
N GLU A 126 3.29 -12.94 2.88
CA GLU A 126 4.01 -13.49 4.04
C GLU A 126 3.33 -14.72 4.69
N GLU A 127 2.23 -15.23 4.14
CA GLU A 127 1.62 -16.52 4.47
C GLU A 127 2.34 -17.76 3.90
N GLU A 128 3.36 -17.62 3.04
CA GLU A 128 4.14 -18.79 2.56
C GLU A 128 5.20 -19.31 3.55
N LYS A 129 5.22 -18.80 4.79
CA LYS A 129 5.84 -19.53 5.90
C LYS A 129 4.82 -20.49 6.50
N LYS A 130 4.74 -21.68 5.90
CA LYS A 130 4.15 -22.86 6.53
C LYS A 130 5.08 -23.41 7.60
#